data_AF-A0A7S2M7Y2-F1
#
_entry.id   AF-A0A7S2M7Y2-F1
#
_cell.length_a   1.000
_cell.length_b   1.000
_cell.length_c   1.000
_cell.angle_alpha   90.00
_cell.angle_beta   90.00
_cell.angle_gamma   90.00
#
_symmetry.space_group_name_H-M   'P 1'
#
loop_
_entity.id
_entity.type
_entity.pdbx_description
1 polymer ?
#
loop_
_entity_poly.entity_id
_entity_poly.type
_entity_poly.pdbx_seq_one_letter_code
_entity_poly.pdbx_strand_id
1 'polypeptide(L)'
;GDEGRKRGVITMLSQIIVSPNDEAFNNPTKFIGPVYSLEEANKLGKPVKQDGQFYRQVVPSPQPIQLIDQQLTALKLLTKSDVIVICGGGGGIPVIFDPVSRRLTGIEAVIDKDRAACMLGKTLG
;
A
#
# COMPACT_ATOMS: atom_id res chain seq x y z
N GLY A 1 22.10 -3.25 33.89
CA GLY A 1 21.38 -1.97 33.93
C GLY A 1 20.85 -1.73 32.55
N ASP A 2 19.56 -1.90 32.34
CA ASP A 2 18.90 -1.51 31.09
C ASP A 2 18.76 0.01 31.11
N GLU A 3 19.84 0.72 30.78
CA GLU A 3 19.67 2.04 30.20
C GLU A 3 18.96 1.83 28.86
N GLY A 4 17.64 2.02 28.84
CA GLY A 4 16.78 1.75 27.69
C GLY A 4 17.41 2.29 26.41
N ARG A 5 17.75 1.39 25.47
CA ARG A 5 18.37 1.75 24.20
C ARG A 5 17.58 2.88 23.55
N LYS A 6 18.16 4.08 23.51
CA LYS A 6 17.60 5.25 22.82
C LYS A 6 17.71 5.04 21.31
N ARG A 7 16.86 4.19 20.76
CA ARG A 7 16.77 3.98 19.30
C ARG A 7 15.97 5.11 18.69
N GLY A 8 16.48 5.67 17.60
CA GLY A 8 15.71 6.60 16.77
C GLY A 8 14.49 5.88 16.19
N VAL A 9 13.36 6.59 16.13
CA VAL A 9 12.14 6.09 15.48
C VAL A 9 11.77 7.05 14.37
N ILE A 10 11.54 6.53 13.17
CA ILE A 10 11.12 7.34 12.02
C ILE A 10 9.97 6.66 11.28
N THR A 11 9.09 7.48 10.69
CA THR A 11 8.06 7.01 9.76
C THR A 11 8.47 7.39 8.35
N MET A 12 8.52 6.40 7.46
CA MET A 12 8.89 6.58 6.06
C MET A 12 7.67 6.40 5.16
N LEU A 13 7.37 7.41 4.34
CA LEU A 13 6.42 7.25 3.24
C LEU A 13 6.89 6.10 2.35
N SER A 14 5.97 5.22 1.95
CA SER A 14 6.31 4.00 1.22
C SER A 14 5.56 3.97 -0.10
N GLN A 15 6.28 4.14 -1.21
CA GLN A 15 5.74 3.98 -2.56
C GLN A 15 6.04 2.57 -3.03
N ILE A 16 4.99 1.82 -3.35
CA ILE A 16 5.08 0.41 -3.72
C ILE A 16 4.70 0.25 -5.17
N ILE A 17 5.64 -0.26 -5.95
CA ILE A 17 5.46 -0.59 -7.35
C ILE A 17 4.46 -1.74 -7.47
N VAL A 18 3.51 -1.58 -8.38
CA VAL A 18 2.53 -2.61 -8.76
C VAL A 18 2.50 -2.74 -10.28
N SER A 19 1.98 -3.87 -10.76
CA SER A 19 1.86 -4.10 -12.21
C SER A 19 0.71 -3.27 -12.77
N PRO A 20 0.86 -2.56 -13.91
CA PRO A 20 -0.27 -1.93 -14.59
C PRO A 20 -1.30 -2.96 -15.11
N ASN A 21 -0.88 -4.22 -15.27
CA ASN A 21 -1.69 -5.31 -15.82
C ASN A 21 -2.23 -6.26 -14.74
N ASP A 22 -2.25 -5.84 -13.47
CA ASP A 22 -2.79 -6.67 -12.38
C ASP A 22 -4.29 -6.90 -12.57
N GLU A 23 -4.76 -8.15 -12.44
CA GLU A 23 -6.17 -8.48 -12.60
C GLU A 23 -7.09 -7.76 -11.60
N ALA A 24 -6.54 -7.30 -10.47
CA ALA A 24 -7.28 -6.54 -9.47
C ALA A 24 -7.89 -5.24 -10.02
N PHE A 25 -7.36 -4.69 -11.11
CA PHE A 25 -7.94 -3.51 -11.78
C PHE A 25 -9.25 -3.84 -12.50
N ASN A 26 -9.41 -5.07 -13.00
CA ASN A 26 -10.62 -5.50 -13.70
C ASN A 26 -11.72 -5.91 -12.71
N ASN A 27 -11.36 -6.32 -11.49
CA ASN A 27 -12.31 -6.70 -10.45
C ASN A 27 -11.94 -6.11 -9.09
N PRO A 28 -12.32 -4.85 -8.81
CA PRO A 28 -12.09 -4.21 -7.52
C PRO A 28 -12.77 -4.95 -6.36
N THR A 29 -12.03 -5.25 -5.29
CA THR A 29 -12.54 -6.05 -4.16
C THR A 29 -12.27 -5.42 -2.79
N LYS A 30 -11.35 -4.47 -2.68
CA LYS A 30 -10.97 -3.91 -1.38
C LYS A 30 -11.95 -2.84 -0.97
N PHE A 31 -12.71 -3.10 0.09
CA PHE A 31 -13.63 -2.13 0.67
C PHE A 31 -12.89 -0.96 1.29
N ILE A 32 -13.35 0.26 1.00
CA ILE A 32 -12.85 1.51 1.56
C ILE A 32 -14.00 2.42 2.00
N GLY A 33 -13.68 3.38 2.87
CA GLY A 33 -14.63 4.40 3.29
C GLY A 33 -15.81 3.88 4.12
N PRO A 34 -16.85 4.71 4.26
CA PRO A 34 -18.03 4.42 5.08
C PRO A 34 -18.97 3.42 4.38
N VAL A 35 -20.01 3.02 5.10
CA VAL A 35 -21.13 2.21 4.59
C VAL A 35 -22.25 3.09 4.03
N TYR A 36 -22.97 2.55 3.05
CA TYR A 36 -24.06 3.20 2.33
C TYR A 36 -25.29 2.30 2.27
N SER A 37 -26.48 2.88 2.21
CA SER A 37 -27.68 2.21 1.71
C SER A 37 -27.57 1.94 0.20
N LEU A 38 -28.44 1.07 -0.34
CA LEU A 38 -28.48 0.80 -1.78
C LEU A 38 -28.77 2.07 -2.60
N GLU A 39 -29.67 2.93 -2.11
CA GLU A 39 -30.01 4.19 -2.79
C GLU A 39 -28.85 5.17 -2.85
N GLU A 40 -28.08 5.30 -1.76
CA GLU A 40 -26.89 6.15 -1.71
C GLU A 40 -25.77 5.58 -2.59
N ALA A 41 -25.57 4.26 -2.55
CA ALA A 41 -24.55 3.57 -3.34
C ALA A 41 -24.78 3.74 -4.85
N ASN A 42 -26.03 3.68 -5.31
CA ASN A 42 -26.41 3.91 -6.71
C ASN A 42 -26.11 5.34 -7.19
N LYS A 43 -26.04 6.31 -6.28
CA LYS A 43 -25.74 7.72 -6.59
C LYS A 43 -24.25 8.06 -6.52
N LEU A 44 -23.41 7.17 -6.00
CA LEU A 44 -22.00 7.44 -5.71
C LEU A 44 -21.14 7.62 -6.97
N GLY A 45 -21.54 7.00 -8.10
CA GLY A 45 -20.78 7.03 -9.35
C GLY A 45 -19.42 6.32 -9.29
N LYS A 46 -19.19 5.52 -8.25
CA LYS A 46 -17.96 4.74 -8.03
C LYS A 46 -18.31 3.25 -7.88
N PRO A 47 -17.34 2.34 -8.11
CA PRO A 47 -17.55 0.92 -7.87
C PRO A 47 -17.92 0.65 -6.42
N VAL A 48 -19.04 -0.05 -6.20
CA VAL A 48 -19.55 -0.44 -4.88
C VAL A 48 -19.84 -1.94 -4.87
N LYS A 49 -19.66 -2.58 -3.72
CA LYS A 49 -20.09 -3.97 -3.48
C LYS A 49 -20.85 -4.06 -2.17
N GLN A 50 -21.68 -5.09 -2.05
CA GLN A 50 -22.44 -5.36 -0.83
C GLN A 50 -21.47 -5.84 0.27
N ASP A 51 -21.56 -5.23 1.45
CA ASP A 51 -20.85 -5.57 2.69
C ASP A 51 -21.90 -5.81 3.79
N GLY A 52 -22.34 -7.07 3.91
CA GLY A 52 -23.47 -7.44 4.78
C GLY A 52 -24.81 -6.86 4.29
N GLN A 53 -25.45 -6.05 5.13
CA GLN A 53 -26.71 -5.37 4.80
C GLN A 53 -26.50 -4.02 4.11
N PHE A 54 -25.26 -3.53 4.07
CA PHE A 54 -24.91 -2.24 3.50
C PHE A 54 -24.07 -2.42 2.23
N TYR A 55 -23.71 -1.29 1.62
CA TYR A 55 -22.84 -1.21 0.46
C TYR A 55 -21.63 -0.35 0.79
N ARG A 56 -20.48 -0.65 0.20
CA ARG A 56 -19.25 0.12 0.39
C ARG A 56 -18.52 0.29 -0.92
N GLN A 57 -17.81 1.40 -1.06
CA GLN A 57 -16.93 1.61 -2.20
C GLN A 57 -15.85 0.53 -2.21
N VAL A 58 -15.55 -0.01 -3.39
CA VAL A 58 -14.44 -0.91 -3.61
C VAL A 58 -13.41 -0.28 -4.53
N VAL A 59 -12.15 -0.59 -4.27
CA VAL A 59 -11.01 -0.22 -5.11
C VAL A 59 -10.16 -1.45 -5.44
N PRO A 60 -9.33 -1.38 -6.49
CA PRO A 60 -8.35 -2.42 -6.78
C PRO A 60 -7.41 -2.66 -5.58
N SER A 61 -7.04 -3.93 -5.38
CA SER A 61 -6.00 -4.34 -4.43
C SER A 61 -4.93 -5.19 -5.13
N PRO A 62 -4.07 -4.54 -5.94
CA PRO A 62 -3.04 -5.22 -6.71
C PRO A 62 -1.97 -5.84 -5.82
N GLN A 63 -1.20 -6.78 -6.39
CA GLN A 63 -0.06 -7.39 -5.72
C GLN A 63 1.10 -6.40 -5.60
N PRO A 64 1.69 -6.24 -4.40
CA PRO A 64 2.89 -5.42 -4.23
C PRO A 64 4.08 -6.12 -4.87
N ILE A 65 4.78 -5.44 -5.77
CA ILE A 65 6.00 -5.94 -6.41
C ILE A 65 7.21 -5.55 -5.59
N GLN A 66 7.38 -4.25 -5.33
CA GLN A 66 8.59 -3.74 -4.67
C GLN A 66 8.38 -2.35 -4.07
N LEU A 67 9.07 -2.06 -2.96
CA LEU A 67 9.34 -0.68 -2.56
C LEU A 67 10.28 -0.03 -3.57
N ILE A 68 10.06 1.24 -3.96
CA ILE A 68 10.94 1.92 -4.93
C ILE A 68 12.41 1.89 -4.47
N ASP A 69 13.33 1.75 -5.43
CA ASP A 69 14.76 1.47 -5.16
C ASP A 69 15.41 2.47 -4.19
N GLN A 70 15.09 3.75 -4.31
CA GLN A 70 15.63 4.80 -3.45
C GLN A 70 15.17 4.63 -2.00
N GLN A 71 13.89 4.30 -1.80
CA GLN A 71 13.32 4.06 -0.46
C GLN A 71 13.81 2.75 0.12
N LEU A 72 14.01 1.72 -0.71
CA LEU A 72 14.61 0.46 -0.26
C LEU A 72 16.06 0.65 0.21
N THR A 73 16.83 1.47 -0.51
CA THR A 73 18.20 1.84 -0.13
C THR A 73 18.21 2.58 1.21
N ALA A 74 17.33 3.57 1.37
CA ALA A 74 17.19 4.31 2.63
C ALA A 74 16.78 3.39 3.78
N LEU A 75 15.77 2.53 3.57
CA LEU A 75 15.29 1.57 4.56
C LEU A 75 16.42 0.66 5.05
N LYS A 76 17.20 0.08 4.14
CA LYS A 76 18.36 -0.78 4.46
C LYS A 76 19.44 -0.03 5.24
N LEU A 77 19.70 1.24 4.92
CA LEU A 77 20.70 2.04 5.63
C LEU A 77 20.23 2.35 7.07
N LEU A 78 18.97 2.73 7.23
CA LEU A 78 18.37 3.10 8.50
C LEU A 78 18.28 1.89 9.44
N THR A 79 17.82 0.73 8.94
CA THR A 79 17.75 -0.49 9.74
C THR A 79 19.14 -0.98 10.17
N LYS A 80 20.16 -0.86 9.31
CA LYS A 80 21.55 -1.15 9.68
C LYS A 80 22.11 -0.23 10.76
N SER A 81 21.54 0.97 10.92
CA SER A 81 21.97 1.97 11.91
C SER A 81 21.21 1.86 13.26
N ASP A 82 20.56 0.71 13.53
CA ASP A 82 19.73 0.46 14.73
C ASP A 82 18.57 1.48 14.90
N VAL A 83 18.05 2.02 13.79
CA VAL A 83 16.87 2.88 13.76
C VAL A 83 15.62 2.02 13.56
N ILE A 84 14.58 2.28 14.36
CA ILE A 84 13.25 1.68 14.17
C ILE A 84 12.55 2.43 13.04
N VAL A 85 12.24 1.73 11.95
CA VAL A 85 11.56 2.31 10.78
C VAL A 85 10.13 1.80 10.70
N ILE A 86 9.17 2.73 10.76
CA ILE A 86 7.76 2.47 10.47
C ILE A 86 7.54 2.75 8.98
N CYS A 87 7.20 1.72 8.21
CA CYS A 87 6.95 1.81 6.77
C CYS A 87 5.79 0.89 6.36
N GLY A 88 5.34 0.98 5.11
CA GLY A 88 4.22 0.17 4.60
C GLY A 88 2.86 0.54 5.19
N GLY A 89 2.71 1.74 5.76
CA GLY A 89 1.44 2.22 6.33
C GLY A 89 0.28 2.07 5.35
N GLY A 90 -0.78 1.35 5.75
CA GLY A 90 -1.94 1.07 4.90
C GLY A 90 -1.67 0.19 3.67
N GLY A 91 -0.50 -0.46 3.59
CA GLY A 91 -0.04 -1.20 2.41
C GLY A 91 0.93 -0.41 1.52
N GLY A 92 1.14 0.88 1.80
CA GLY A 92 1.93 1.78 0.98
C GLY A 92 1.13 2.42 -0.17
N ILE A 93 1.70 3.45 -0.78
CA ILE A 93 1.15 4.22 -1.89
C ILE A 93 1.42 3.44 -3.18
N PRO A 94 0.39 2.89 -3.87
CA PRO A 94 0.60 2.15 -5.10
C PRO A 94 1.03 3.09 -6.23
N VAL A 95 2.09 2.69 -6.92
CA VAL A 95 2.65 3.41 -8.06
C VAL A 95 2.93 2.45 -9.22
N ILE A 96 2.75 2.92 -10.44
CA ILE A 96 3.23 2.25 -11.65
C ILE A 96 4.54 2.92 -12.05
N PHE A 97 5.57 2.12 -12.32
CA PHE A 97 6.84 2.60 -12.84
C PHE A 97 6.89 2.41 -14.35
N ASP A 98 7.12 3.49 -15.08
CA ASP A 98 7.38 3.46 -16.52
C ASP A 98 8.90 3.34 -16.76
N PRO A 99 9.38 2.22 -17.35
CA PRO A 99 10.81 2.03 -17.58
C PRO A 99 11.39 2.95 -18.65
N VAL A 100 10.59 3.44 -19.60
CA VAL A 100 11.03 4.30 -20.70
C VAL A 100 11.17 5.74 -20.21
N SER A 101 10.11 6.29 -19.63
CA SER A 101 10.14 7.68 -19.13
C SER A 101 10.78 7.82 -17.75
N ARG A 102 11.04 6.70 -17.05
CA ARG A 102 11.56 6.63 -15.67
C ARG A 102 10.65 7.34 -14.65
N ARG A 103 9.36 7.48 -14.96
CA ARG A 103 8.37 8.16 -14.10
C ARG A 103 7.63 7.16 -13.22
N LEU A 104 7.22 7.65 -12.05
CA LEU A 104 6.31 6.97 -11.13
C LEU A 104 4.96 7.68 -11.21
N THR A 105 3.90 6.91 -11.46
CA THR A 105 2.53 7.42 -11.51
C THR A 105 1.73 6.77 -10.40
N GLY A 106 1.20 7.58 -9.48
CA GLY A 106 0.29 7.12 -8.45
C GLY A 106 -1.04 6.67 -9.06
N ILE A 107 -1.65 5.64 -8.47
CA ILE A 107 -2.93 5.09 -8.92
C ILE A 107 -3.92 4.98 -7.77
N GLU A 108 -5.22 5.03 -8.09
CA GLU A 108 -6.28 4.80 -7.10
C GLU A 108 -6.44 3.29 -6.84
N ALA A 109 -5.66 2.78 -5.89
CA ALA A 109 -5.73 1.42 -5.40
C ALA A 109 -5.35 1.38 -3.92
N VAL A 110 -5.67 0.27 -3.24
CA VAL A 110 -5.21 0.03 -1.87
C VAL A 110 -4.56 -1.34 -1.84
N ILE A 111 -3.23 -1.35 -1.64
CA ILE A 111 -2.47 -2.58 -1.48
C ILE A 111 -2.84 -3.21 -0.14
N ASP A 112 -2.99 -4.53 -0.11
CA ASP A 112 -3.21 -5.22 1.15
C ASP A 112 -1.98 -5.15 2.07
N LYS A 113 -2.21 -4.71 3.32
CA LYS A 113 -1.13 -4.45 4.29
C LYS A 113 -0.29 -5.69 4.60
N ASP A 114 -0.89 -6.88 4.63
CA ASP A 114 -0.19 -8.10 5.02
C ASP A 114 0.67 -8.59 3.84
N ARG A 115 0.19 -8.40 2.60
CA ARG A 115 0.99 -8.63 1.38
C ARG A 115 2.16 -7.66 1.29
N ALA A 116 1.94 -6.37 1.58
CA ALA A 116 3.00 -5.38 1.58
C ALA A 116 4.07 -5.69 2.64
N ALA A 117 3.65 -6.03 3.87
CA ALA A 117 4.54 -6.44 4.94
C ALA A 117 5.33 -7.71 4.57
N CYS A 118 4.69 -8.70 3.96
CA CYS A 118 5.34 -9.92 3.48
C CYS A 118 6.39 -9.62 2.39
N MET A 119 6.06 -8.77 1.42
CA MET A 119 7.01 -8.34 0.38
C MET A 119 8.21 -7.61 0.98
N LEU A 120 7.99 -6.67 1.90
CA LEU A 120 9.07 -5.95 2.59
C LEU A 120 9.95 -6.90 3.41
N GLY A 121 9.35 -7.82 4.16
CA GLY A 121 10.08 -8.84 4.93
C GLY A 121 10.99 -9.67 4.03
N LYS A 122 10.46 -10.26 2.95
CA LYS A 122 11.25 -11.01 1.96
C LYS A 122 12.39 -10.20 1.34
N THR A 123 12.20 -8.90 1.17
CA THR A 123 13.18 -8.00 0.55
C THR A 123 14.32 -7.63 1.51
N LEU A 124 14.06 -7.60 2.81
CA LEU A 124 15.03 -7.25 3.85
C LEU A 124 15.82 -8.47 4.36
N GLY A 125 15.26 -9.68 4.23
CA GLY A 125 15.85 -10.93 4.75
C GLY A 125 15.26 -11.31 6.09
#